data_AF-A0A382FJM6-F1
#
_entry.id   AF-A0A382FJM6-F1
#
_cell.length_a   1.000
_cell.length_b   1.000
_cell.length_c   1.000
_cell.angle_alpha   90.00
_cell.angle_beta   90.00
_cell.angle_gamma   90.00
#
_symmetry.space_group_name_H-M   'P 1'
#
loop_
_entity.id
_entity.type
_entity.pdbx_description
1 polymer ?
#
loop_
_entity_poly.entity_id
_entity_poly.type
_entity_poly.pdbx_seq_one_letter_code
_entity_poly.pdbx_strand_id
1 'polypeptide(L)'
;MLPTEYQQFIHLSRYARWNYENGRRETWDETVERYFEFFTDHLDKTCGFILENGEMIELQNAVKELQVMPSMRCLMTAGPALEKENVAGYNCAYVKVDQLRSFDEILYVLMNGTGVGFSVEEEYTNQLPIVPDQLYETDTTIVVADSKLGWARAFKELVSLLFGGHIPKWDVSKVRPAGAPLKTFGGRASGPEPLVDLFNFLVGTVKGALGRKLKPIECHDIVCKIAEIVVVGGVRRSALISLSNLNDREMRFAKHGEWYQNNVQRALANNSVNYKEKPDVGTFMREWLSLYDSKSGERGIYNGLASKHHVNDLNTRNRDKNGTYIQRRVVRDDFGTNPCSEIILRSREFCNLSEVVLRSNDTIQSIKDKVRLATILGTFQSTLTSFKYLSREWSKNCEEERLLGVSLTGIMDCALTNGTKGNIDKVLTELREVAVETNEEYADKLGINRSASITCVKPSGTVSQLVDSSSGIHARHNPFYIRT
;
A
#
# COMPACT_ATOMS: atom_id res chain seq x y z
N MET A 1 2.91 11.52 -26.98
CA MET A 1 4.27 10.94 -26.76
C MET A 1 4.93 11.59 -25.55
N LEU A 2 5.67 10.81 -24.74
CA LEU A 2 6.37 11.33 -23.57
C LEU A 2 7.63 12.14 -23.97
N PRO A 3 8.00 13.20 -23.21
CA PRO A 3 8.99 14.18 -23.67
C PRO A 3 10.42 13.68 -23.85
N THR A 4 10.84 12.67 -23.07
CA THR A 4 12.22 12.16 -23.09
C THR A 4 12.27 10.63 -23.18
N GLU A 5 13.38 10.09 -23.70
CA GLU A 5 13.63 8.64 -23.77
C GLU A 5 13.59 7.99 -22.37
N TYR A 6 14.08 8.69 -21.35
CA TYR A 6 14.03 8.20 -19.98
C TYR A 6 12.60 8.07 -19.46
N GLN A 7 11.74 9.06 -19.68
CA GLN A 7 10.33 8.97 -19.31
C GLN A 7 9.61 7.86 -20.09
N GLN A 8 9.91 7.72 -21.39
CA GLN A 8 9.41 6.62 -22.21
C GLN A 8 9.83 5.24 -21.66
N PHE A 9 11.09 5.10 -21.25
CA PHE A 9 11.58 3.88 -20.61
C PHE A 9 10.84 3.56 -19.30
N ILE A 10 10.61 4.56 -18.45
CA ILE A 10 9.86 4.38 -17.20
C ILE A 10 8.42 3.91 -17.49
N HIS A 11 7.73 4.53 -18.46
CA HIS A 11 6.40 4.09 -18.88
C HIS A 11 6.40 2.65 -19.43
N LEU A 12 7.27 2.37 -20.40
CA LEU A 12 7.34 1.06 -21.06
C LEU A 12 7.68 -0.08 -20.09
N SER A 13 8.57 0.18 -19.12
CA SER A 13 9.06 -0.83 -18.19
C SER A 13 8.13 -1.07 -16.98
N ARG A 14 7.17 -0.18 -16.70
CA ARG A 14 6.35 -0.23 -15.48
C ARG A 14 4.85 -0.21 -15.71
N TYR A 15 4.36 0.53 -16.70
CA TYR A 15 2.93 0.85 -16.83
C TYR A 15 2.33 0.37 -18.17
N ALA A 16 3.12 0.35 -19.24
CA ALA A 16 2.66 -0.11 -20.55
C ALA A 16 2.44 -1.63 -20.55
N ARG A 17 1.25 -2.07 -20.94
CA ARG A 17 0.94 -3.50 -21.11
C ARG A 17 1.32 -3.99 -22.50
N TRP A 18 1.55 -5.30 -22.63
CA TRP A 18 1.74 -5.94 -23.92
C TRP A 18 0.39 -6.12 -24.61
N ASN A 19 0.24 -5.55 -25.80
CA ASN A 19 -0.89 -5.79 -26.68
C ASN A 19 -0.53 -6.94 -27.63
N TYR A 20 -1.20 -8.09 -27.46
CA TYR A 20 -0.93 -9.30 -28.23
C TYR A 20 -1.40 -9.20 -29.69
N GLU A 21 -2.44 -8.40 -29.96
CA GLU A 21 -2.96 -8.20 -31.33
C GLU A 21 -1.99 -7.34 -32.15
N ASN A 22 -1.47 -6.28 -31.54
CA ASN A 22 -0.55 -5.35 -32.20
C ASN A 22 0.94 -5.77 -32.10
N GLY A 23 1.25 -6.82 -31.34
CA GLY A 23 2.63 -7.31 -31.17
C GLY A 23 3.60 -6.32 -30.53
N ARG A 24 3.10 -5.35 -29.74
CA ARG A 24 3.91 -4.30 -29.09
C ARG A 24 3.36 -3.90 -27.72
N ARG A 25 4.12 -3.12 -26.96
CA ARG A 25 3.61 -2.45 -25.75
C ARG A 25 2.73 -1.25 -26.12
N GLU A 26 1.82 -0.92 -25.22
CA GLU A 26 0.99 0.29 -25.28
C GLU A 26 1.85 1.56 -25.39
N THR A 27 1.34 2.55 -26.12
CA THR A 27 1.82 3.94 -26.03
C THR A 27 1.29 4.61 -24.75
N TRP A 28 1.80 5.79 -24.42
CA TRP A 28 1.31 6.54 -23.26
C TRP A 28 -0.19 6.86 -23.38
N ASP A 29 -0.63 7.28 -24.55
CA ASP A 29 -2.01 7.68 -24.80
C ASP A 29 -2.95 6.47 -24.68
N GLU A 30 -2.57 5.32 -25.22
CA GLU A 30 -3.31 4.05 -25.08
C GLU A 30 -3.40 3.59 -23.61
N THR A 31 -2.34 3.75 -22.83
CA THR A 31 -2.35 3.43 -21.39
C THR A 31 -3.31 4.33 -20.62
N VAL A 32 -3.35 5.63 -20.94
CA VAL A 32 -4.27 6.59 -20.30
C VAL A 32 -5.71 6.31 -20.73
N GLU A 33 -5.97 6.07 -22.01
CA GLU A 33 -7.30 5.74 -22.54
C GLU A 33 -7.87 4.50 -21.85
N ARG A 34 -7.09 3.41 -21.75
CA ARG A 34 -7.51 2.21 -21.01
C ARG A 34 -7.91 2.48 -19.57
N TYR A 35 -7.23 3.41 -18.89
CA TYR A 35 -7.57 3.79 -17.52
C TYR A 35 -8.94 4.48 -17.46
N PHE A 36 -9.20 5.43 -18.36
CA PHE A 36 -10.47 6.17 -18.38
C PHE A 36 -11.64 5.33 -18.89
N GLU A 37 -11.42 4.45 -19.87
CA GLU A 37 -12.43 3.47 -20.31
C GLU A 37 -12.88 2.59 -19.14
N PHE A 38 -11.93 2.04 -18.38
CA PHE A 38 -12.24 1.25 -17.20
C PHE A 38 -13.04 2.03 -16.16
N PHE A 39 -12.64 3.26 -15.82
CA PHE A 39 -13.35 4.04 -14.81
C PHE A 39 -14.72 4.53 -15.29
N THR A 40 -14.88 4.85 -16.57
CA THR A 40 -16.19 5.20 -17.15
C THR A 40 -17.17 4.04 -16.96
N ASP A 41 -16.75 2.83 -17.36
CA ASP A 41 -17.53 1.61 -17.18
C ASP A 41 -17.78 1.26 -15.72
N HIS A 42 -16.77 1.44 -14.87
CA HIS A 42 -16.86 1.12 -13.44
C HIS A 42 -17.87 2.03 -12.74
N LEU A 43 -17.75 3.34 -12.92
CA LEU A 43 -18.59 4.34 -12.24
C LEU A 43 -20.04 4.26 -12.69
N ASP A 44 -20.31 3.96 -13.97
CA ASP A 44 -21.67 3.71 -14.44
C ASP A 44 -22.26 2.46 -13.76
N LYS A 45 -21.53 1.33 -13.79
CA LYS A 45 -22.01 0.05 -13.24
C LYS A 45 -22.16 0.05 -11.72
N THR A 46 -21.31 0.77 -10.97
CA THR A 46 -21.28 0.71 -9.51
C THR A 46 -21.95 1.89 -8.82
N CYS A 47 -21.91 3.07 -9.43
CA CYS A 47 -22.45 4.31 -8.87
C CYS A 47 -23.62 4.88 -9.69
N GLY A 48 -23.89 4.38 -10.90
CA GLY A 48 -24.84 5.00 -11.83
C GLY A 48 -24.37 6.37 -12.32
N PHE A 49 -23.06 6.65 -12.24
CA PHE A 49 -22.47 7.93 -12.58
C PHE A 49 -21.92 7.91 -14.00
N ILE A 50 -22.46 8.78 -14.85
CA ILE A 50 -22.01 8.95 -16.23
C ILE A 50 -20.96 10.06 -16.26
N LEU A 51 -19.71 9.69 -16.56
CA LEU A 51 -18.63 10.66 -16.76
C LEU A 51 -18.82 11.37 -18.11
N GLU A 52 -19.25 12.63 -18.06
CA GLU A 52 -19.51 13.42 -19.27
C GLU A 52 -18.24 13.61 -20.12
N ASN A 53 -18.39 13.62 -21.45
CA ASN A 53 -17.27 13.70 -22.38
C ASN A 53 -16.35 14.91 -22.13
N GLY A 54 -16.91 16.09 -21.80
CA GLY A 54 -16.10 17.28 -21.54
C GLY A 54 -15.18 17.13 -20.33
N GLU A 55 -15.72 16.59 -19.24
CA GLU A 55 -14.99 16.33 -18.01
C GLU A 55 -13.95 15.22 -18.19
N MET A 56 -14.33 14.14 -18.90
CA MET A 56 -13.43 13.04 -19.24
C MET A 56 -12.21 13.54 -20.02
N ILE A 57 -12.43 14.38 -21.05
CA ILE A 57 -11.36 14.93 -21.89
C ILE A 57 -10.43 15.82 -21.06
N GLU A 58 -10.99 16.65 -20.15
CA GLU A 58 -10.18 17.49 -19.26
C GLU A 58 -9.24 16.64 -18.39
N LEU A 59 -9.79 15.63 -17.71
CA LEU A 59 -9.02 14.72 -16.85
C LEU A 59 -7.98 13.93 -17.66
N GLN A 60 -8.37 13.42 -18.84
CA GLN A 60 -7.47 12.69 -19.74
C GLN A 60 -6.28 13.55 -20.17
N ASN A 61 -6.54 14.78 -20.61
CA ASN A 61 -5.49 15.70 -21.05
C ASN A 61 -4.54 16.04 -19.89
N ALA A 62 -5.07 16.29 -18.69
CA ALA A 62 -4.24 16.57 -17.52
C ALA A 62 -3.28 15.42 -17.16
N VAL A 63 -3.70 14.16 -17.35
CA VAL A 63 -2.82 12.99 -17.19
C VAL A 63 -1.86 12.84 -18.37
N LYS A 64 -2.35 12.97 -19.62
CA LYS A 64 -1.53 12.88 -20.84
C LYS A 64 -0.38 13.90 -20.82
N GLU A 65 -0.65 15.12 -20.36
CA GLU A 65 0.28 16.25 -20.25
C GLU A 65 1.11 16.26 -18.95
N LEU A 66 1.01 15.21 -18.13
CA LEU A 66 1.79 15.05 -16.90
C LEU A 66 1.57 16.17 -15.87
N GLN A 67 0.36 16.74 -15.79
CA GLN A 67 -0.02 17.74 -14.79
C GLN A 67 -0.48 17.09 -13.48
N VAL A 68 -1.16 15.95 -13.59
CA VAL A 68 -1.61 15.10 -12.48
C VAL A 68 -1.42 13.64 -12.83
N MET A 69 -1.31 12.78 -11.82
CA MET A 69 -1.24 11.34 -11.98
C MET A 69 -2.33 10.66 -11.13
N PRO A 70 -3.11 9.72 -11.69
CA PRO A 70 -3.96 8.86 -10.89
C PRO A 70 -3.09 7.86 -10.10
N SER A 71 -3.72 6.92 -9.39
CA SER A 71 -2.98 5.77 -8.89
C SER A 71 -2.28 5.05 -10.04
N MET A 72 -0.96 5.06 -9.98
CA MET A 72 -0.13 4.32 -10.93
C MET A 72 -0.42 2.83 -10.92
N ARG A 73 -0.95 2.31 -9.80
CA ARG A 73 -1.41 0.93 -9.75
C ARG A 73 -2.63 0.75 -10.63
N CYS A 74 -3.63 1.63 -10.52
CA CYS A 74 -4.79 1.60 -11.41
C CYS A 74 -4.40 1.81 -12.87
N LEU A 75 -3.47 2.71 -13.16
CA LEU A 75 -2.95 2.93 -14.52
C LEU A 75 -2.34 1.63 -15.11
N MET A 76 -1.60 0.89 -14.30
CA MET A 76 -1.02 -0.42 -14.67
C MET A 76 -2.09 -1.51 -14.83
N THR A 77 -3.10 -1.56 -13.96
CA THR A 77 -4.01 -2.73 -13.84
C THR A 77 -5.40 -2.53 -14.44
N ALA A 78 -5.76 -1.32 -14.87
CA ALA A 78 -7.05 -1.03 -15.46
C ALA A 78 -7.42 -1.98 -16.61
N GLY A 79 -8.71 -2.34 -16.64
CA GLY A 79 -9.27 -3.43 -17.45
C GLY A 79 -9.46 -4.73 -16.64
N PRO A 80 -9.28 -5.92 -17.26
CA PRO A 80 -9.70 -7.20 -16.66
C PRO A 80 -9.08 -7.55 -15.30
N ALA A 81 -7.92 -6.98 -14.95
CA ALA A 81 -7.29 -7.24 -13.65
C ALA A 81 -8.04 -6.51 -12.53
N LEU A 82 -8.38 -5.23 -12.71
CA LEU A 82 -9.18 -4.47 -11.74
C LEU A 82 -10.62 -4.96 -11.68
N GLU A 83 -11.26 -5.25 -12.81
CA GLU A 83 -12.63 -5.82 -12.82
C GLU A 83 -12.72 -7.12 -12.02
N LYS A 84 -11.63 -7.89 -12.01
CA LYS A 84 -11.58 -9.15 -11.28
C LYS A 84 -11.32 -8.96 -9.79
N GLU A 85 -10.48 -8.00 -9.39
CA GLU A 85 -10.07 -7.85 -7.99
C GLU A 85 -9.58 -6.42 -7.72
N ASN A 86 -10.31 -5.68 -6.89
CA ASN A 86 -10.01 -4.27 -6.63
C ASN A 86 -8.78 -4.04 -5.75
N VAL A 87 -8.31 -5.06 -4.99
CA VAL A 87 -7.02 -4.98 -4.27
C VAL A 87 -5.90 -4.55 -5.23
N ALA A 88 -6.00 -4.98 -6.49
CA ALA A 88 -5.05 -4.67 -7.54
C ALA A 88 -5.03 -3.19 -7.98
N GLY A 89 -5.91 -2.34 -7.46
CA GLY A 89 -5.94 -0.89 -7.68
C GLY A 89 -5.21 -0.09 -6.60
N TYR A 90 -4.92 -0.72 -5.46
CA TYR A 90 -4.31 -0.08 -4.31
C TYR A 90 -2.80 -0.35 -4.24
N ASN A 91 -2.03 0.67 -3.91
CA ASN A 91 -0.57 0.57 -3.83
C ASN A 91 -0.14 -0.16 -2.56
N CYS A 92 -0.77 0.16 -1.43
CA CYS A 92 -0.40 -0.35 -0.13
C CYS A 92 -1.61 -0.56 0.79
N ALA A 93 -1.39 -1.29 1.86
CA ALA A 93 -2.36 -1.62 2.91
C ALA A 93 -1.72 -1.61 4.30
N TYR A 94 -2.54 -1.76 5.34
CA TYR A 94 -2.10 -2.03 6.71
C TYR A 94 -2.89 -3.16 7.37
N VAL A 95 -2.23 -4.04 8.16
CA VAL A 95 -2.86 -5.18 8.87
C VAL A 95 -2.21 -5.43 10.23
N LYS A 96 -2.99 -5.54 11.30
CA LYS A 96 -2.52 -6.09 12.58
C LYS A 96 -2.46 -7.61 12.52
N VAL A 97 -1.40 -8.20 13.08
CA VAL A 97 -1.31 -9.65 13.24
C VAL A 97 -2.02 -10.06 14.53
N ASP A 98 -3.35 -9.97 14.51
CA ASP A 98 -4.25 -10.19 15.65
C ASP A 98 -5.07 -11.49 15.55
N GLN A 99 -5.09 -12.13 14.38
CA GLN A 99 -5.78 -13.40 14.15
C GLN A 99 -5.03 -14.25 13.12
N LEU A 100 -5.23 -15.56 13.14
CA LEU A 100 -4.61 -16.48 12.17
C LEU A 100 -4.89 -16.07 10.72
N ARG A 101 -6.09 -15.52 10.48
CA ARG A 101 -6.52 -15.02 9.16
C ARG A 101 -5.65 -13.88 8.61
N SER A 102 -4.94 -13.15 9.48
CA SER A 102 -4.04 -12.08 9.04
C SER A 102 -2.96 -12.62 8.09
N PHE A 103 -2.46 -13.84 8.29
CA PHE A 103 -1.39 -14.39 7.45
C PHE A 103 -1.84 -14.64 6.00
N ASP A 104 -2.98 -15.28 5.78
CA ASP A 104 -3.48 -15.54 4.42
C ASP A 104 -4.03 -14.28 3.73
N GLU A 105 -4.59 -13.33 4.49
CA GLU A 105 -4.98 -12.03 3.95
C GLU A 105 -3.76 -11.24 3.47
N ILE A 106 -2.67 -11.21 4.25
CA ILE A 106 -1.41 -10.55 3.86
C ILE A 106 -0.85 -11.20 2.58
N LEU A 107 -0.83 -12.54 2.50
CA LEU A 107 -0.43 -13.25 1.27
C LEU A 107 -1.27 -12.81 0.08
N TYR A 108 -2.60 -12.75 0.23
CA TYR A 108 -3.50 -12.37 -0.86
C TYR A 108 -3.29 -10.92 -1.32
N VAL A 109 -3.08 -9.99 -0.37
CA VAL A 109 -2.80 -8.58 -0.67
C VAL A 109 -1.49 -8.44 -1.43
N LEU A 110 -0.41 -9.07 -0.94
CA LEU A 110 0.89 -9.07 -1.60
C LEU A 110 0.82 -9.69 -3.00
N MET A 111 0.09 -10.79 -3.18
CA MET A 111 -0.09 -11.43 -4.50
C MET A 111 -0.81 -10.54 -5.52
N ASN A 112 -1.56 -9.52 -5.07
CA ASN A 112 -2.12 -8.47 -5.93
C ASN A 112 -1.15 -7.31 -6.20
N GLY A 113 0.08 -7.44 -5.69
CA GLY A 113 1.18 -6.50 -5.87
C GLY A 113 1.08 -5.29 -4.95
N THR A 114 0.24 -5.34 -3.93
CA THR A 114 0.00 -4.27 -2.96
C THR A 114 0.95 -4.45 -1.77
N GLY A 115 1.70 -3.41 -1.41
CA GLY A 115 2.59 -3.46 -0.24
C GLY A 115 1.80 -3.50 1.06
N VAL A 116 2.38 -4.04 2.13
CA VAL A 116 1.66 -4.22 3.40
C VAL A 116 2.48 -3.69 4.56
N GLY A 117 1.97 -2.67 5.23
CA GLY A 117 2.39 -2.41 6.60
C GLY A 117 1.69 -3.38 7.54
N PHE A 118 2.38 -3.84 8.56
CA PHE A 118 1.78 -4.73 9.52
C PHE A 118 2.30 -4.47 10.92
N SER A 119 1.50 -4.78 11.93
CA SER A 119 1.92 -4.68 13.33
C SER A 119 1.99 -6.06 13.97
N VAL A 120 3.13 -6.31 14.60
CA VAL A 120 3.41 -7.45 15.47
C VAL A 120 3.55 -7.01 16.93
N GLU A 121 2.96 -5.85 17.28
CA GLU A 121 2.89 -5.42 18.67
C GLU A 121 2.26 -6.52 19.54
N GLU A 122 2.80 -6.72 20.75
CA GLU A 122 2.46 -7.82 21.66
C GLU A 122 0.96 -7.87 21.97
N GLU A 123 0.29 -6.72 22.10
CA GLU A 123 -1.16 -6.67 22.33
C GLU A 123 -1.98 -7.29 21.19
N TYR A 124 -1.43 -7.39 19.98
CA TYR A 124 -2.07 -8.03 18.84
C TYR A 124 -1.65 -9.48 18.72
N THR A 125 -0.35 -9.79 18.79
CA THR A 125 0.11 -11.19 18.68
C THR A 125 -0.38 -12.04 19.84
N ASN A 126 -0.61 -11.45 21.02
CA ASN A 126 -1.23 -12.13 22.16
C ASN A 126 -2.72 -12.47 21.95
N GLN A 127 -3.37 -11.98 20.89
CA GLN A 127 -4.73 -12.40 20.52
C GLN A 127 -4.74 -13.70 19.73
N LEU A 128 -3.59 -14.11 19.16
CA LEU A 128 -3.44 -15.40 18.49
C LEU A 128 -3.68 -16.56 19.47
N PRO A 129 -4.24 -17.69 19.00
CA PRO A 129 -4.38 -18.88 19.82
C PRO A 129 -3.01 -19.43 20.23
N ILE A 130 -2.99 -20.16 21.35
CA ILE A 130 -1.82 -20.93 21.77
C ILE A 130 -1.59 -22.04 20.73
N VAL A 131 -0.34 -22.28 20.38
CA VAL A 131 0.04 -23.41 19.53
C VAL A 131 -0.19 -24.71 20.32
N PRO A 132 -0.82 -25.74 19.74
CA PRO A 132 -1.03 -27.02 20.41
C PRO A 132 0.25 -27.59 21.04
N ASP A 133 0.11 -28.34 22.13
CA ASP A 133 1.25 -28.97 22.81
C ASP A 133 1.92 -30.05 21.95
N GLN A 134 1.19 -30.60 20.97
CA GLN A 134 1.62 -31.68 20.10
C GLN A 134 1.11 -31.46 18.68
N LEU A 135 1.90 -31.89 17.70
CA LEU A 135 1.54 -31.91 16.28
C LEU A 135 1.66 -33.34 15.75
N TYR A 136 0.68 -33.74 14.94
CA TYR A 136 0.60 -35.08 14.36
C TYR A 136 0.64 -34.99 12.84
N GLU A 137 1.50 -35.78 12.21
CA GLU A 137 1.47 -35.97 10.76
C GLU A 137 0.15 -36.65 10.36
N THR A 138 -0.51 -36.16 9.31
CA THR A 138 -1.82 -36.66 8.85
C THR A 138 -1.82 -36.98 7.36
N ASP A 139 -2.79 -37.78 6.92
CA ASP A 139 -3.01 -38.04 5.49
C ASP A 139 -3.86 -36.97 4.79
N THR A 140 -4.36 -35.98 5.54
CA THR A 140 -5.04 -34.80 4.98
C THR A 140 -4.13 -34.11 3.97
N THR A 141 -4.62 -33.92 2.75
CA THR A 141 -3.84 -33.33 1.65
C THR A 141 -4.48 -32.04 1.15
N ILE A 142 -3.77 -30.93 1.29
CA ILE A 142 -4.18 -29.61 0.78
C ILE A 142 -3.90 -29.56 -0.73
N VAL A 143 -4.93 -29.44 -1.56
CA VAL A 143 -4.78 -29.35 -3.02
C VAL A 143 -4.71 -27.88 -3.45
N VAL A 144 -3.56 -27.45 -3.97
CA VAL A 144 -3.32 -26.05 -4.34
C VAL A 144 -3.84 -25.76 -5.76
N ALA A 145 -4.80 -24.85 -5.88
CA ALA A 145 -5.29 -24.39 -7.18
C ALA A 145 -4.37 -23.33 -7.81
N ASP A 146 -4.30 -23.31 -9.15
CA ASP A 146 -3.43 -22.42 -9.94
C ASP A 146 -3.92 -20.96 -10.05
N SER A 147 -4.08 -20.31 -8.90
CA SER A 147 -4.49 -18.91 -8.81
C SER A 147 -4.04 -18.28 -7.51
N LYS A 148 -3.98 -16.94 -7.46
CA LYS A 148 -3.72 -16.17 -6.23
C LYS A 148 -4.66 -16.58 -5.09
N LEU A 149 -5.94 -16.77 -5.42
CA LEU A 149 -6.97 -17.23 -4.48
C LEU A 149 -6.71 -18.66 -4.01
N GLY A 150 -6.26 -19.55 -4.90
CA GLY A 150 -5.89 -20.92 -4.58
C GLY A 150 -4.74 -20.99 -3.58
N TRP A 151 -3.71 -20.16 -3.79
CA TRP A 151 -2.56 -20.05 -2.87
C TRP A 151 -2.98 -19.54 -1.49
N ALA A 152 -3.79 -18.46 -1.45
CA ALA A 152 -4.28 -17.91 -0.19
C ALA A 152 -5.17 -18.91 0.59
N ARG A 153 -6.07 -19.62 -0.10
CA ARG A 153 -6.92 -20.66 0.51
C ARG A 153 -6.10 -21.84 1.04
N ALA A 154 -5.13 -22.33 0.27
CA ALA A 154 -4.26 -23.41 0.70
C ALA A 154 -3.44 -23.02 1.93
N PHE A 155 -2.91 -21.79 1.96
CA PHE A 155 -2.17 -21.29 3.10
C PHE A 155 -3.05 -21.10 4.34
N LYS A 156 -4.28 -20.59 4.17
CA LYS A 156 -5.28 -20.52 5.24
C LYS A 156 -5.60 -21.90 5.83
N GLU A 157 -5.77 -22.90 4.96
CA GLU A 157 -6.04 -24.27 5.36
C GLU A 157 -4.86 -24.87 6.14
N LEU A 158 -3.63 -24.66 5.69
CA LEU A 158 -2.43 -25.08 6.41
C LEU A 158 -2.36 -24.45 7.81
N VAL A 159 -2.52 -23.12 7.90
CA VAL A 159 -2.52 -22.40 9.18
C VAL A 159 -3.59 -23.00 10.11
N SER A 160 -4.81 -23.22 9.61
CA SER A 160 -5.90 -23.80 10.40
C SER A 160 -5.59 -25.22 10.90
N LEU A 161 -5.00 -26.07 10.06
CA LEU A 161 -4.67 -27.45 10.43
C LEU A 161 -3.54 -27.51 11.46
N LEU A 162 -2.50 -26.68 11.30
CA LEU A 162 -1.39 -26.61 12.25
C LEU A 162 -1.86 -26.16 13.64
N PHE A 163 -2.71 -25.14 13.71
CA PHE A 163 -3.29 -24.70 14.99
C PHE A 163 -4.38 -25.66 15.51
N GLY A 164 -4.82 -26.63 14.70
CA GLY A 164 -5.64 -27.77 15.10
C GLY A 164 -4.83 -28.98 15.57
N GLY A 165 -3.50 -28.95 15.52
CA GLY A 165 -2.65 -30.07 15.94
C GLY A 165 -2.20 -30.99 14.79
N HIS A 166 -2.45 -30.61 13.54
CA HIS A 166 -2.24 -31.48 12.38
C HIS A 166 -1.20 -30.91 11.41
N ILE A 167 -0.27 -31.76 10.99
CA ILE A 167 0.66 -31.47 9.89
C ILE A 167 0.11 -32.19 8.66
N PRO A 168 -0.44 -31.45 7.68
CA PRO A 168 -0.98 -32.04 6.46
C PRO A 168 0.09 -32.22 5.39
N LYS A 169 -0.25 -33.01 4.38
CA LYS A 169 0.44 -33.06 3.08
C LYS A 169 -0.11 -31.96 2.17
N TRP A 170 0.58 -31.66 1.06
CA TRP A 170 0.09 -30.73 0.05
C TRP A 170 0.40 -31.22 -1.36
N ASP A 171 -0.57 -31.03 -2.26
CA ASP A 171 -0.48 -31.33 -3.68
C ASP A 171 -0.44 -30.02 -4.48
N VAL A 172 0.72 -29.77 -5.11
CA VAL A 172 0.98 -28.61 -5.97
C VAL A 172 0.97 -28.95 -7.45
N SER A 173 0.57 -30.17 -7.85
CA SER A 173 0.59 -30.63 -9.24
C SER A 173 -0.22 -29.78 -10.21
N LYS A 174 -1.23 -29.06 -9.70
CA LYS A 174 -2.07 -28.16 -10.50
C LYS A 174 -1.43 -26.79 -10.74
N VAL A 175 -0.43 -26.39 -9.94
CA VAL A 175 0.20 -25.07 -10.04
C VAL A 175 1.11 -25.02 -11.27
N ARG A 176 0.99 -23.95 -12.05
CA ARG A 176 1.81 -23.81 -13.28
C ARG A 176 3.32 -23.78 -12.97
N PRO A 177 4.16 -24.28 -13.89
CA PRO A 177 5.60 -24.29 -13.70
C PRO A 177 6.20 -22.88 -13.73
N ALA A 178 7.42 -22.77 -13.19
CA ALA A 178 8.21 -21.54 -13.27
C ALA A 178 8.41 -21.10 -14.74
N GLY A 179 8.34 -19.79 -14.97
CA GLY A 179 8.49 -19.20 -16.30
C GLY A 179 7.19 -19.10 -17.11
N ALA A 180 6.09 -19.73 -16.68
CA ALA A 180 4.80 -19.65 -17.38
C ALA A 180 4.26 -18.21 -17.44
N PRO A 181 3.68 -17.72 -18.56
CA PRO A 181 3.23 -16.34 -18.69
C PRO A 181 2.05 -16.00 -17.77
N LEU A 182 2.06 -14.81 -17.14
CA LEU A 182 0.93 -14.29 -16.38
C LEU A 182 0.09 -13.34 -17.25
N LYS A 183 -1.12 -13.77 -17.62
CA LYS A 183 -1.96 -13.06 -18.60
C LYS A 183 -2.50 -11.70 -18.13
N THR A 184 -2.88 -11.57 -16.85
CA THR A 184 -3.59 -10.37 -16.36
C THR A 184 -2.67 -9.27 -15.85
N PHE A 185 -1.67 -9.61 -15.02
CA PHE A 185 -0.75 -8.64 -14.40
C PHE A 185 0.57 -8.46 -15.19
N GLY A 186 0.82 -9.31 -16.19
CA GLY A 186 2.12 -9.41 -16.86
C GLY A 186 3.18 -10.13 -16.01
N GLY A 187 4.32 -10.43 -16.62
CA GLY A 187 5.42 -11.18 -16.00
C GLY A 187 5.31 -12.70 -16.16
N ARG A 188 6.13 -13.43 -15.40
CA ARG A 188 6.20 -14.90 -15.42
C ARG A 188 5.92 -15.51 -14.04
N ALA A 189 5.41 -16.72 -14.00
CA ALA A 189 5.17 -17.45 -12.76
C ALA A 189 6.49 -17.88 -12.10
N SER A 190 6.51 -17.94 -10.78
CA SER A 190 7.64 -18.43 -9.98
C SER A 190 7.70 -19.95 -9.84
N GLY A 191 6.62 -20.66 -10.23
CA GLY A 191 6.47 -22.08 -9.93
C GLY A 191 5.88 -22.33 -8.52
N PRO A 192 5.61 -23.59 -8.16
CA PRO A 192 5.08 -23.95 -6.85
C PRO A 192 6.10 -23.92 -5.71
N GLU A 193 7.39 -24.06 -5.99
CA GLU A 193 8.45 -24.24 -4.98
C GLU A 193 8.44 -23.14 -3.89
N PRO A 194 8.30 -21.84 -4.21
CA PRO A 194 8.24 -20.82 -3.17
C PRO A 194 7.08 -21.04 -2.19
N LEU A 195 5.90 -21.46 -2.66
CA LEU A 195 4.77 -21.73 -1.77
C LEU A 195 5.06 -22.91 -0.83
N VAL A 196 5.71 -23.95 -1.35
CA VAL A 196 6.16 -25.10 -0.54
C VAL A 196 7.17 -24.66 0.52
N ASP A 197 8.09 -23.76 0.19
CA ASP A 197 9.05 -23.20 1.14
C ASP A 197 8.36 -22.41 2.26
N LEU A 198 7.30 -21.63 1.94
CA LEU A 198 6.48 -20.97 2.95
C LEU A 198 5.76 -21.98 3.85
N PHE A 199 5.24 -23.07 3.29
CA PHE A 199 4.55 -24.11 4.06
C PHE A 199 5.51 -24.78 5.05
N ASN A 200 6.69 -25.19 4.57
CA ASN A 200 7.74 -25.77 5.40
C ASN A 200 8.21 -24.81 6.50
N PHE A 201 8.40 -23.53 6.15
CA PHE A 201 8.78 -22.49 7.11
C PHE A 201 7.76 -22.36 8.22
N LEU A 202 6.47 -22.23 7.88
CA LEU A 202 5.40 -22.13 8.86
C LEU A 202 5.34 -23.37 9.76
N VAL A 203 5.44 -24.57 9.20
CA VAL A 203 5.49 -25.83 9.99
C VAL A 203 6.65 -25.79 10.98
N GLY A 204 7.84 -25.36 10.54
CA GLY A 204 9.02 -25.22 11.39
C GLY A 204 8.82 -24.20 12.53
N THR A 205 8.27 -23.03 12.22
CA THR A 205 7.96 -21.99 13.23
C THR A 205 6.94 -22.50 14.26
N VAL A 206 5.86 -23.16 13.82
CA VAL A 206 4.84 -23.71 14.72
C VAL A 206 5.42 -24.83 15.59
N LYS A 207 6.24 -25.73 15.03
CA LYS A 207 6.97 -26.75 15.80
C LYS A 207 7.90 -26.14 16.87
N GLY A 208 8.52 -25.00 16.59
CA GLY A 208 9.34 -24.27 17.57
C GLY A 208 8.54 -23.58 18.68
N ALA A 209 7.22 -23.51 18.56
CA ALA A 209 6.33 -22.77 19.44
C ALA A 209 5.28 -23.62 20.18
N LEU A 210 5.42 -24.96 20.18
CA LEU A 210 4.49 -25.85 20.88
C LEU A 210 4.21 -25.42 22.33
N GLY A 211 2.94 -25.44 22.71
CA GLY A 211 2.48 -25.09 24.06
C GLY A 211 2.59 -23.61 24.44
N ARG A 212 2.93 -22.72 23.49
CA ARG A 212 2.98 -21.27 23.71
C ARG A 212 2.36 -20.49 22.55
N LYS A 213 2.15 -19.19 22.76
CA LYS A 213 1.81 -18.28 21.67
C LYS A 213 3.04 -17.99 20.81
N LEU A 214 2.80 -17.65 19.55
CA LEU A 214 3.84 -17.09 18.70
C LEU A 214 4.33 -15.77 19.27
N LYS A 215 5.64 -15.58 19.28
CA LYS A 215 6.29 -14.32 19.63
C LYS A 215 6.10 -13.29 18.51
N PRO A 216 6.20 -11.98 18.82
CA PRO A 216 6.26 -10.92 17.81
C PRO A 216 7.25 -11.19 16.67
N ILE A 217 8.47 -11.62 16.99
CA ILE A 217 9.52 -11.91 16.00
C ILE A 217 9.15 -13.09 15.07
N GLU A 218 8.45 -14.10 15.59
CA GLU A 218 7.99 -15.24 14.79
C GLU A 218 6.85 -14.83 13.84
N CYS A 219 5.94 -13.98 14.31
CA CYS A 219 4.90 -13.39 13.47
C CYS A 219 5.51 -12.51 12.37
N HIS A 220 6.53 -11.72 12.71
CA HIS A 220 7.30 -10.91 11.77
C HIS A 220 7.96 -11.78 10.71
N ASP A 221 8.62 -12.86 11.13
CA ASP A 221 9.32 -13.76 10.23
C ASP A 221 8.37 -14.50 9.28
N ILE A 222 7.19 -14.93 9.75
CA ILE A 222 6.15 -15.51 8.90
C ILE A 222 5.72 -14.50 7.83
N VAL A 223 5.44 -13.24 8.19
CA VAL A 223 5.04 -12.20 7.22
C VAL A 223 6.15 -11.89 6.23
N CYS A 224 7.41 -11.82 6.68
CA CYS A 224 8.57 -11.67 5.81
C CYS A 224 8.72 -12.85 4.85
N LYS A 225 8.52 -14.09 5.31
CA LYS A 225 8.53 -15.28 4.45
C LYS A 225 7.39 -15.26 3.43
N ILE A 226 6.20 -14.79 3.82
CA ILE A 226 5.09 -14.58 2.87
C ILE A 226 5.50 -13.61 1.76
N ALA A 227 6.13 -12.47 2.09
CA ALA A 227 6.59 -11.53 1.08
C ALA A 227 7.69 -12.08 0.17
N GLU A 228 8.52 -12.99 0.67
CA GLU A 228 9.61 -13.62 -0.09
C GLU A 228 9.09 -14.47 -1.24
N ILE A 229 7.99 -15.18 -1.03
CA ILE A 229 7.40 -16.01 -2.08
C ILE A 229 6.63 -15.20 -3.12
N VAL A 230 6.31 -13.95 -2.79
CA VAL A 230 5.64 -13.00 -3.68
C VAL A 230 6.69 -12.13 -4.36
N VAL A 231 7.42 -12.74 -5.30
CA VAL A 231 8.17 -12.00 -6.32
C VAL A 231 7.32 -12.01 -7.57
N VAL A 232 6.68 -10.87 -7.88
CA VAL A 232 5.79 -10.74 -9.04
C VAL A 232 6.63 -10.85 -10.31
N GLY A 233 6.87 -12.07 -10.80
CA GLY A 233 7.39 -12.38 -12.12
C GLY A 233 8.55 -11.54 -12.62
N GLY A 234 9.47 -11.15 -11.73
CA GLY A 234 10.63 -10.31 -12.04
C GLY A 234 10.34 -8.81 -12.24
N VAL A 235 9.13 -8.32 -11.98
CA VAL A 235 8.73 -6.93 -12.27
C VAL A 235 8.84 -6.01 -11.05
N ARG A 236 8.47 -6.48 -9.84
CA ARG A 236 8.54 -5.66 -8.60
C ARG A 236 8.60 -6.54 -7.35
N ARG A 237 9.47 -6.16 -6.40
CA ARG A 237 9.56 -6.79 -5.06
C ARG A 237 8.40 -6.34 -4.17
N SER A 238 7.94 -7.23 -3.29
CA SER A 238 7.05 -6.90 -2.18
C SER A 238 7.67 -5.81 -1.30
N ALA A 239 6.84 -4.94 -0.73
CA ALA A 239 7.27 -3.87 0.17
C ALA A 239 6.51 -4.01 1.49
N LEU A 240 7.25 -4.13 2.60
CA LEU A 240 6.69 -4.24 3.92
C LEU A 240 7.23 -3.18 4.88
N ILE A 241 6.41 -2.78 5.85
CA ILE A 241 6.85 -2.15 7.10
C ILE A 241 6.32 -2.97 8.29
N SER A 242 7.17 -3.25 9.28
CA SER A 242 6.78 -3.99 10.49
C SER A 242 6.79 -3.07 11.70
N LEU A 243 5.63 -2.86 12.33
CA LEU A 243 5.47 -2.11 13.57
C LEU A 243 5.60 -3.04 14.78
N SER A 244 6.30 -2.59 15.82
CA SER A 244 6.55 -3.36 17.06
C SER A 244 6.60 -2.44 18.27
N ASN A 245 6.43 -2.99 19.48
CA ASN A 245 6.49 -2.19 20.71
C ASN A 245 7.91 -1.66 20.96
N LEU A 246 7.99 -0.54 21.67
CA LEU A 246 9.26 0.08 22.07
C LEU A 246 10.14 -0.83 22.93
N ASN A 247 9.53 -1.62 23.81
CA ASN A 247 10.25 -2.48 24.73
C ASN A 247 10.57 -3.87 24.14
N ASP A 248 10.12 -4.17 22.92
CA ASP A 248 10.40 -5.44 22.26
C ASP A 248 11.86 -5.50 21.80
N ARG A 249 12.65 -6.24 22.58
CA ARG A 249 14.09 -6.42 22.36
C ARG A 249 14.39 -7.37 21.19
N GLU A 250 13.57 -8.40 20.95
CA GLU A 250 13.79 -9.34 19.84
C GLU A 250 13.56 -8.61 18.51
N MET A 251 12.50 -7.81 18.41
CA MET A 251 12.25 -6.96 17.24
C MET A 251 13.31 -5.85 17.09
N ARG A 252 13.81 -5.27 18.19
CA ARG A 252 14.92 -4.30 18.15
C ARG A 252 16.13 -4.87 17.44
N PHE A 253 16.49 -6.08 17.80
CA PHE A 253 17.69 -6.73 17.31
C PHE A 253 17.48 -7.64 16.10
N ALA A 254 16.27 -7.64 15.50
CA ALA A 254 15.88 -8.54 14.41
C ALA A 254 16.83 -8.51 13.20
N LYS A 255 17.41 -7.33 12.92
CA LYS A 255 18.35 -7.08 11.80
C LYS A 255 19.74 -6.66 12.28
N HIS A 256 20.19 -7.21 13.42
CA HIS A 256 21.57 -7.06 13.91
C HIS A 256 22.39 -8.32 13.63
N GLY A 257 23.72 -8.17 13.56
CA GLY A 257 24.65 -9.27 13.32
C GLY A 257 24.45 -9.94 11.95
N GLU A 258 24.59 -11.27 11.89
CA GLU A 258 24.54 -12.05 10.66
C GLU A 258 23.11 -12.51 10.27
N TRP A 259 22.11 -11.66 10.52
CA TRP A 259 20.72 -11.94 10.14
C TRP A 259 20.56 -12.19 8.64
N TYR A 260 21.40 -11.57 7.80
CA TYR A 260 21.37 -11.72 6.34
C TYR A 260 21.82 -13.11 5.86
N GLN A 261 22.42 -13.94 6.73
CA GLN A 261 22.76 -15.33 6.42
C GLN A 261 21.66 -16.28 6.93
N ASN A 262 21.16 -16.06 8.14
CA ASN A 262 20.28 -17.00 8.84
C ASN A 262 18.78 -16.66 8.76
N ASN A 263 18.44 -15.40 8.47
CA ASN A 263 17.08 -14.87 8.46
C ASN A 263 16.88 -13.91 7.27
N VAL A 264 17.29 -14.38 6.09
CA VAL A 264 17.36 -13.58 4.85
C VAL A 264 16.01 -12.94 4.50
N GLN A 265 14.90 -13.60 4.84
CA GLN A 265 13.54 -13.11 4.62
C GLN A 265 13.28 -11.75 5.28
N ARG A 266 13.97 -11.42 6.40
CA ARG A 266 13.85 -10.14 7.11
C ARG A 266 14.29 -8.94 6.27
N ALA A 267 14.99 -9.16 5.15
CA ALA A 267 15.34 -8.11 4.21
C ALA A 267 14.12 -7.44 3.55
N LEU A 268 12.95 -8.09 3.57
CA LEU A 268 11.76 -7.62 2.86
C LEU A 268 10.89 -6.64 3.63
N ALA A 269 11.17 -6.46 4.93
CA ALA A 269 10.51 -5.48 5.77
C ALA A 269 11.50 -4.43 6.26
N ASN A 270 11.02 -3.18 6.25
CA ASN A 270 11.60 -2.12 7.06
C ASN A 270 10.93 -2.15 8.44
N ASN A 271 11.71 -2.26 9.50
CA ASN A 271 11.19 -2.40 10.85
C ASN A 271 11.08 -1.03 11.52
N SER A 272 9.98 -0.76 12.20
CA SER A 272 9.76 0.47 12.95
C SER A 272 9.20 0.17 14.34
N VAL A 273 9.57 1.01 15.31
CA VAL A 273 8.94 1.05 16.61
C VAL A 273 7.69 1.94 16.56
N ASN A 274 6.59 1.50 17.21
CA ASN A 274 5.39 2.31 17.40
C ASN A 274 5.41 2.99 18.78
N TYR A 275 5.61 4.30 18.82
CA TYR A 275 5.51 5.09 20.03
C TYR A 275 4.04 5.39 20.36
N LYS A 276 3.59 4.91 21.52
CA LYS A 276 2.27 5.23 22.10
C LYS A 276 2.29 6.42 23.05
N GLU A 277 3.48 6.86 23.44
CA GLU A 277 3.71 8.00 24.31
C GLU A 277 5.06 8.65 24.00
N LYS A 278 5.30 9.85 24.56
CA LYS A 278 6.60 10.51 24.45
C LYS A 278 7.61 9.75 25.33
N PRO A 279 8.66 9.15 24.75
CA PRO A 279 9.66 8.43 25.55
C PRO A 279 10.47 9.42 26.40
N ASP A 280 11.02 8.94 27.52
CA ASP A 280 12.09 9.67 28.20
C ASP A 280 13.36 9.69 27.32
N VAL A 281 14.24 10.66 27.60
CA VAL A 281 15.47 10.87 26.82
C VAL A 281 16.36 9.63 26.83
N GLY A 282 16.48 8.93 27.96
CA GLY A 282 17.30 7.73 28.07
C GLY A 282 16.78 6.60 27.18
N THR A 283 15.47 6.38 27.15
CA THR A 283 14.83 5.40 26.26
C THR A 283 15.01 5.76 24.78
N PHE A 284 14.82 7.03 24.42
CA PHE A 284 15.04 7.47 23.04
C PHE A 284 16.49 7.27 22.60
N MET A 285 17.46 7.64 23.44
CA MET A 285 18.89 7.48 23.14
C MET A 285 19.29 6.00 22.99
N ARG A 286 18.64 5.08 23.71
CA ARG A 286 18.86 3.63 23.52
C ARG A 286 18.35 3.13 22.17
N GLU A 287 17.17 3.57 21.71
CA GLU A 287 16.71 3.23 20.35
C GLU A 287 17.64 3.81 19.30
N TRP A 288 18.07 5.07 19.49
CA TRP A 288 18.99 5.73 18.56
C TRP A 288 20.34 5.03 18.46
N LEU A 289 20.91 4.63 19.60
CA LEU A 289 22.16 3.86 19.64
C LEU A 289 21.98 2.51 18.94
N SER A 290 20.86 1.81 19.16
CA SER A 290 20.58 0.55 18.46
C SER A 290 20.48 0.74 16.95
N LEU A 291 19.88 1.84 16.47
CA LEU A 291 19.84 2.15 15.05
C LEU A 291 21.24 2.34 14.46
N TYR A 292 22.10 3.06 15.18
CA TYR A 292 23.49 3.24 14.79
C TYR A 292 24.27 1.91 14.77
N ASP A 293 24.16 1.12 15.84
CA ASP A 293 24.88 -0.15 16.00
C ASP A 293 24.43 -1.22 15.00
N SER A 294 23.16 -1.18 14.56
CA SER A 294 22.62 -2.12 13.57
C SER A 294 23.27 -1.97 12.19
N LYS A 295 23.78 -0.78 11.86
CA LYS A 295 24.31 -0.39 10.53
C LYS A 295 23.32 -0.60 9.38
N SER A 296 22.03 -0.79 9.69
CA SER A 296 20.97 -1.06 8.71
C SER A 296 20.14 0.18 8.40
N GLY A 297 20.23 1.22 9.23
CA GLY A 297 19.30 2.36 9.21
C GLY A 297 17.95 2.05 9.88
N GLU A 298 17.83 0.92 10.56
CA GLU A 298 16.64 0.46 11.27
C GLU A 298 16.90 0.29 12.77
N ARG A 299 15.88 0.39 13.63
CA ARG A 299 14.44 0.52 13.32
C ARG A 299 14.00 1.97 13.12
N GLY A 300 13.11 2.19 12.16
CA GLY A 300 12.42 3.45 11.96
C GLY A 300 11.45 3.80 13.10
N ILE A 301 10.84 4.98 13.00
CA ILE A 301 9.96 5.54 14.04
C ILE A 301 8.57 5.74 13.43
N TYR A 302 7.56 5.15 14.07
CA TYR A 302 6.16 5.47 13.87
C TYR A 302 5.57 5.94 15.20
N ASN A 303 4.68 6.92 15.17
CA ASN A 303 4.08 7.49 16.38
C ASN A 303 2.55 7.38 16.31
N GLY A 304 2.01 6.33 16.94
CA GLY A 304 0.58 6.09 17.05
C GLY A 304 -0.14 7.21 17.81
N LEU A 305 0.49 7.81 18.84
CA LEU A 305 -0.09 8.93 19.57
C LEU A 305 -0.24 10.17 18.69
N ALA A 306 0.77 10.49 17.87
CA ALA A 306 0.69 11.59 16.91
C ALA A 306 -0.40 11.33 15.86
N SER A 307 -0.58 10.08 15.43
CA SER A 307 -1.66 9.70 14.52
C SER A 307 -3.04 9.90 15.16
N LYS A 308 -3.21 9.52 16.44
CA LYS A 308 -4.41 9.78 17.22
C LYS A 308 -4.72 11.27 17.34
N HIS A 309 -3.72 12.08 17.68
CA HIS A 309 -3.86 13.54 17.79
C HIS A 309 -4.23 14.16 16.45
N HIS A 310 -3.58 13.74 15.36
CA HIS A 310 -3.88 14.23 14.02
C HIS A 310 -5.34 13.98 13.63
N VAL A 311 -5.88 12.79 13.94
CA VAL A 311 -7.29 12.46 13.68
C VAL A 311 -8.24 13.28 14.57
N ASN A 312 -7.86 13.55 15.81
CA ASN A 312 -8.62 14.45 16.69
C ASN A 312 -8.67 15.89 16.15
N ASP A 313 -7.53 16.41 15.70
CA ASP A 313 -7.44 17.73 15.06
C ASP A 313 -8.31 17.77 13.81
N LEU A 314 -8.26 16.72 12.99
CA LEU A 314 -9.07 16.61 11.78
C LEU A 314 -10.58 16.74 12.08
N ASN A 315 -11.05 16.12 13.16
CA ASN A 315 -12.45 16.18 13.60
C ASN A 315 -12.87 17.53 14.20
N THR A 316 -11.92 18.44 14.47
CA THR A 316 -12.18 19.75 15.08
C THR A 316 -11.88 20.91 14.14
N ARG A 317 -11.57 20.64 12.87
CA ARG A 317 -11.27 21.68 11.87
C ARG A 317 -12.50 22.33 11.28
N ASN A 318 -13.48 21.53 10.89
CA ASN A 318 -14.65 21.99 10.13
C ASN A 318 -15.91 21.88 10.97
N ARG A 319 -16.83 22.83 10.79
CA ARG A 319 -18.15 22.83 11.43
C ARG A 319 -19.23 22.68 10.38
N ASP A 320 -20.32 22.01 10.74
CA ASP A 320 -21.52 21.94 9.93
C ASP A 320 -22.30 23.27 9.95
N LYS A 321 -23.43 23.31 9.22
CA LYS A 321 -24.31 24.48 9.15
C LYS A 321 -24.86 24.93 10.52
N ASN A 322 -24.86 24.03 11.51
CA ASN A 322 -25.33 24.27 12.87
C ASN A 322 -24.20 24.68 13.82
N GLY A 323 -22.96 24.84 13.33
CA GLY A 323 -21.79 25.18 14.13
C GLY A 323 -21.20 24.01 14.92
N THR A 324 -21.64 22.77 14.66
CA THR A 324 -21.14 21.55 15.32
C THR A 324 -19.93 21.02 14.56
N TYR A 325 -18.87 20.63 15.27
CA TYR A 325 -17.69 20.05 14.64
C TYR A 325 -18.03 18.76 13.89
N ILE A 326 -17.55 18.66 12.64
CA ILE A 326 -17.78 17.50 11.78
C ILE A 326 -16.77 16.42 12.15
N GLN A 327 -17.25 15.35 12.78
CA GLN A 327 -16.46 14.14 12.97
C GLN A 327 -16.35 13.39 11.64
N ARG A 328 -15.19 13.47 11.00
CA ARG A 328 -14.92 12.76 9.74
C ARG A 328 -14.30 11.38 9.93
N ARG A 329 -13.62 11.15 11.05
CA ARG A 329 -12.90 9.90 11.30
C ARG A 329 -12.96 9.50 12.76
N VAL A 330 -13.21 8.23 13.06
CA VAL A 330 -13.18 7.74 14.45
C VAL A 330 -11.74 7.75 14.96
N VAL A 331 -11.51 8.37 16.13
CA VAL A 331 -10.20 8.39 16.80
C VAL A 331 -9.90 7.01 17.37
N ARG A 332 -8.67 6.50 17.19
CA ARG A 332 -8.27 5.15 17.59
C ARG A 332 -6.84 5.13 18.17
N ASP A 333 -6.56 4.14 19.01
CA ASP A 333 -5.23 3.89 19.60
C ASP A 333 -4.39 2.88 18.78
N ASP A 334 -5.03 2.21 17.83
CA ASP A 334 -4.49 1.10 17.04
C ASP A 334 -4.23 1.47 15.57
N PHE A 335 -4.14 2.77 15.26
CA PHE A 335 -3.68 3.21 13.95
C PHE A 335 -2.28 2.66 13.66
N GLY A 336 -2.10 2.26 12.41
CA GLY A 336 -0.78 1.99 11.85
C GLY A 336 -0.62 2.71 10.52
N THR A 337 0.24 2.16 9.67
CA THR A 337 0.60 2.83 8.44
C THR A 337 1.01 1.84 7.35
N ASN A 338 1.02 2.33 6.12
CA ASN A 338 1.48 1.62 4.95
C ASN A 338 3.03 1.62 4.87
N PRO A 339 3.68 0.84 3.97
CA PRO A 339 5.14 0.72 3.89
C PRO A 339 5.94 2.02 3.74
N CYS A 340 5.35 3.06 3.17
CA CYS A 340 6.01 4.35 2.97
C CYS A 340 5.69 5.38 4.09
N SER A 341 4.88 4.97 5.07
CA SER A 341 4.51 5.74 6.26
C SER A 341 3.78 7.07 6.01
N GLU A 342 3.19 7.28 4.83
CA GLU A 342 2.50 8.53 4.48
C GLU A 342 1.00 8.54 4.80
N ILE A 343 0.37 7.38 5.03
CA ILE A 343 -1.06 7.27 5.35
C ILE A 343 -1.26 6.66 6.74
N ILE A 344 -2.11 7.31 7.54
CA ILE A 344 -2.63 6.76 8.79
C ILE A 344 -3.77 5.79 8.45
N LEU A 345 -3.61 4.51 8.73
CA LEU A 345 -4.55 3.46 8.34
C LEU A 345 -5.13 2.72 9.54
N ARG A 346 -6.42 2.35 9.45
CA ARG A 346 -6.99 1.27 10.25
C ARG A 346 -6.39 -0.05 9.81
N SER A 347 -6.36 -1.03 10.71
CA SER A 347 -6.08 -2.41 10.31
C SER A 347 -7.08 -2.86 9.26
N ARG A 348 -6.63 -3.60 8.24
CA ARG A 348 -7.45 -4.05 7.12
C ARG A 348 -8.03 -2.88 6.34
N GLU A 349 -7.14 -2.01 5.87
CA GLU A 349 -7.48 -0.85 5.04
C GLU A 349 -6.39 -0.59 4.00
N PHE A 350 -6.74 0.14 2.93
CA PHE A 350 -5.86 0.46 1.81
C PHE A 350 -5.52 1.94 1.73
N CYS A 351 -4.33 2.27 1.21
CA CYS A 351 -4.04 3.63 0.79
C CYS A 351 -4.64 3.92 -0.59
N ASN A 352 -5.17 5.13 -0.78
CA ASN A 352 -5.72 5.60 -2.05
C ASN A 352 -5.03 6.92 -2.44
N LEU A 353 -4.24 6.90 -3.51
CA LEU A 353 -3.30 7.97 -3.82
C LEU A 353 -3.52 8.50 -5.22
N SER A 354 -3.54 9.83 -5.33
CA SER A 354 -3.38 10.58 -6.57
C SER A 354 -2.29 11.63 -6.36
N GLU A 355 -1.71 12.15 -7.44
CA GLU A 355 -0.52 13.01 -7.34
C GLU A 355 -0.63 14.24 -8.23
N VAL A 356 -0.35 15.39 -7.66
CA VAL A 356 -0.21 16.68 -8.34
C VAL A 356 1.24 16.89 -8.71
N VAL A 357 1.51 17.22 -9.97
CA VAL A 357 2.86 17.48 -10.47
C VAL A 357 3.12 18.98 -10.43
N LEU A 358 3.96 19.39 -9.48
CA LEU A 358 4.40 20.78 -9.35
C LEU A 358 5.55 21.09 -10.29
N ARG A 359 5.50 22.27 -10.89
CA ARG A 359 6.50 22.83 -11.79
C ARG A 359 6.98 24.19 -11.29
N SER A 360 8.17 24.59 -11.70
CA SER A 360 8.77 25.87 -11.30
C SER A 360 7.99 27.09 -11.79
N ASN A 361 7.26 26.96 -12.89
CA ASN A 361 6.44 28.00 -13.50
C ASN A 361 4.95 27.95 -13.10
N ASP A 362 4.57 27.09 -12.15
CA ASP A 362 3.19 27.03 -11.68
C ASP A 362 2.79 28.32 -10.96
N THR A 363 1.56 28.76 -11.24
CA THR A 363 0.85 29.79 -10.47
C THR A 363 0.01 29.14 -9.38
N ILE A 364 -0.45 29.92 -8.40
CA ILE A 364 -1.38 29.38 -7.38
C ILE A 364 -2.65 28.81 -8.00
N GLN A 365 -3.18 29.44 -9.07
CA GLN A 365 -4.41 28.99 -9.72
C GLN A 365 -4.19 27.65 -10.42
N SER A 366 -3.10 27.51 -11.20
CA SER A 366 -2.78 26.23 -11.86
C SER A 366 -2.56 25.10 -10.86
N ILE A 367 -2.01 25.37 -9.67
CA ILE A 367 -1.88 24.34 -8.63
C ILE A 367 -3.26 23.96 -8.08
N LYS A 368 -4.15 24.93 -7.83
CA LYS A 368 -5.53 24.65 -7.39
C LYS A 368 -6.27 23.80 -8.42
N ASP A 369 -6.13 24.10 -9.70
CA ASP A 369 -6.76 23.33 -10.79
C ASP A 369 -6.23 21.89 -10.81
N LYS A 370 -4.92 21.69 -10.68
CA LYS A 370 -4.31 20.35 -10.56
C LYS A 370 -4.80 19.61 -9.31
N VAL A 371 -4.93 20.27 -8.18
CA VAL A 371 -5.44 19.66 -6.94
C VAL A 371 -6.89 19.20 -7.13
N ARG A 372 -7.75 20.02 -7.77
CA ARG A 372 -9.12 19.62 -8.13
C ARG A 372 -9.10 18.34 -8.96
N LEU A 373 -8.36 18.32 -10.08
CA LEU A 373 -8.29 17.18 -10.99
C LEU A 373 -7.75 15.91 -10.31
N ALA A 374 -6.67 16.01 -9.53
CA ALA A 374 -6.12 14.88 -8.78
C ALA A 374 -7.11 14.37 -7.71
N THR A 375 -7.90 15.25 -7.11
CA THR A 375 -8.93 14.88 -6.13
C THR A 375 -10.06 14.11 -6.79
N ILE A 376 -10.50 14.50 -7.99
CA ILE A 376 -11.51 13.79 -8.77
C ILE A 376 -11.04 12.36 -9.06
N LEU A 377 -9.83 12.20 -9.59
CA LEU A 377 -9.24 10.88 -9.88
C LEU A 377 -9.12 10.00 -8.62
N GLY A 378 -8.71 10.59 -7.49
CA GLY A 378 -8.64 9.90 -6.20
C GLY A 378 -10.03 9.49 -5.67
N THR A 379 -11.05 10.31 -5.93
CA THR A 379 -12.44 10.01 -5.55
C THR A 379 -13.00 8.88 -6.41
N PHE A 380 -12.72 8.84 -7.72
CA PHE A 380 -13.10 7.70 -8.56
C PHE A 380 -12.47 6.41 -8.07
N GLN A 381 -11.19 6.41 -7.73
CA GLN A 381 -10.52 5.23 -7.19
C GLN A 381 -11.07 4.77 -5.85
N SER A 382 -11.59 5.67 -5.01
CA SER A 382 -12.15 5.31 -3.69
C SER A 382 -13.39 4.41 -3.81
N THR A 383 -14.02 4.33 -4.99
CA THR A 383 -15.15 3.43 -5.30
C THR A 383 -14.75 1.95 -5.39
N LEU A 384 -13.45 1.64 -5.51
CA LEU A 384 -12.93 0.29 -5.69
C LEU A 384 -12.97 -0.59 -4.42
N THR A 385 -14.16 -0.94 -3.90
CA THR A 385 -14.29 -1.65 -2.60
C THR A 385 -14.68 -3.14 -2.69
N SER A 386 -14.79 -3.71 -3.89
CA SER A 386 -15.07 -5.14 -4.09
C SER A 386 -13.84 -6.04 -3.89
N PHE A 387 -13.76 -6.70 -2.73
CA PHE A 387 -12.66 -7.61 -2.37
C PHE A 387 -13.15 -9.06 -2.25
N LYS A 388 -12.66 -9.98 -3.10
CA LYS A 388 -13.26 -11.33 -3.22
C LYS A 388 -12.88 -12.31 -2.11
N TYR A 389 -11.69 -12.15 -1.54
CA TYR A 389 -11.13 -13.09 -0.56
C TYR A 389 -11.04 -12.53 0.86
N LEU A 390 -10.74 -11.24 0.94
CA LEU A 390 -10.48 -10.55 2.20
C LEU A 390 -11.71 -10.54 3.10
N SER A 391 -11.50 -10.45 4.41
CA SER A 391 -12.60 -10.28 5.36
C SER A 391 -13.39 -9.00 5.07
N ARG A 392 -14.66 -9.00 5.51
CA ARG A 392 -15.57 -7.85 5.36
C ARG A 392 -15.06 -6.57 6.05
N GLU A 393 -14.13 -6.69 7.00
CA GLU A 393 -13.51 -5.54 7.65
C GLU A 393 -12.81 -4.63 6.63
N TRP A 394 -12.18 -5.22 5.59
CA TRP A 394 -11.52 -4.47 4.52
C TRP A 394 -12.48 -3.58 3.74
N SER A 395 -13.57 -4.17 3.22
CA SER A 395 -14.57 -3.42 2.44
C SER A 395 -15.27 -2.40 3.34
N LYS A 396 -15.64 -2.79 4.56
CA LYS A 396 -16.27 -1.89 5.53
C LYS A 396 -15.41 -0.66 5.82
N ASN A 397 -14.13 -0.82 6.16
CA ASN A 397 -13.24 0.31 6.42
C ASN A 397 -13.11 1.22 5.19
N CYS A 398 -12.89 0.64 4.01
CA CYS A 398 -12.73 1.42 2.78
C CYS A 398 -14.01 2.15 2.36
N GLU A 399 -15.19 1.56 2.60
CA GLU A 399 -16.50 2.17 2.31
C GLU A 399 -16.87 3.27 3.32
N GLU A 400 -16.51 3.08 4.60
CA GLU A 400 -16.71 4.07 5.65
C GLU A 400 -15.79 5.27 5.49
N GLU A 401 -14.49 5.05 5.30
CA GLU A 401 -13.52 6.15 5.29
C GLU A 401 -13.30 6.77 3.92
N ARG A 402 -13.51 6.01 2.83
CA ARG A 402 -13.24 6.43 1.44
C ARG A 402 -11.95 7.25 1.34
N LEU A 403 -10.88 6.81 2.00
CA LEU A 403 -9.67 7.61 2.17
C LEU A 403 -9.16 8.15 0.85
N LEU A 404 -8.63 9.38 0.88
CA LEU A 404 -7.88 10.00 -0.20
C LEU A 404 -6.51 10.43 0.34
N GLY A 405 -5.52 10.36 -0.53
CA GLY A 405 -4.17 10.85 -0.32
C GLY A 405 -3.74 11.61 -1.57
N VAL A 406 -4.31 12.81 -1.75
CA VAL A 406 -3.91 13.75 -2.79
C VAL A 406 -2.53 14.29 -2.39
N SER A 407 -1.51 13.78 -3.05
CA SER A 407 -0.10 14.08 -2.78
C SER A 407 0.43 15.14 -3.74
N LEU A 408 1.44 15.89 -3.30
CA LEU A 408 2.23 16.77 -4.15
C LEU A 408 3.57 16.11 -4.47
N THR A 409 4.02 16.16 -5.72
CA THR A 409 5.40 15.85 -6.13
C THR A 409 6.02 17.06 -6.82
N GLY A 410 7.34 17.18 -6.79
CA GLY A 410 8.02 18.39 -7.27
C GLY A 410 7.99 19.54 -6.26
N ILE A 411 7.75 19.27 -4.97
CA ILE A 411 7.57 20.32 -3.94
C ILE A 411 8.78 21.24 -3.91
N MET A 412 9.99 20.67 -3.97
CA MET A 412 11.25 21.44 -3.93
C MET A 412 11.56 22.17 -5.24
N ASP A 413 10.92 21.79 -6.36
CA ASP A 413 11.10 22.45 -7.66
C ASP A 413 10.24 23.72 -7.79
N CYS A 414 9.24 23.92 -6.92
CA CYS A 414 8.29 25.03 -6.96
C CYS A 414 8.46 25.99 -5.78
N ALA A 415 8.72 27.28 -6.07
CA ALA A 415 8.97 28.31 -5.06
C ALA A 415 7.77 28.57 -4.13
N LEU A 416 6.54 28.31 -4.59
CA LEU A 416 5.32 28.50 -3.81
C LEU A 416 5.10 27.40 -2.76
N THR A 417 5.76 26.25 -2.91
CA THR A 417 5.56 25.06 -2.06
C THR A 417 6.82 24.62 -1.32
N ASN A 418 8.01 25.10 -1.72
CA ASN A 418 9.28 24.77 -1.06
C ASN A 418 9.65 25.71 0.11
N GLY A 419 8.80 26.69 0.41
CA GLY A 419 9.01 27.64 1.51
C GLY A 419 9.91 28.83 1.19
N THR A 420 10.38 28.98 -0.06
CA THR A 420 11.24 30.11 -0.46
C THR A 420 10.47 31.38 -0.83
N LYS A 421 9.18 31.27 -1.17
CA LYS A 421 8.33 32.41 -1.56
C LYS A 421 6.94 32.33 -0.94
N GLY A 422 6.47 33.48 -0.44
CA GLY A 422 5.10 33.65 0.06
C GLY A 422 4.86 33.01 1.43
N ASN A 423 3.59 32.90 1.79
CA ASN A 423 3.17 32.26 3.04
C ASN A 423 2.75 30.81 2.74
N ILE A 424 3.66 29.87 3.00
CA ILE A 424 3.45 28.44 2.71
C ILE A 424 2.25 27.85 3.47
N ASP A 425 2.04 28.25 4.73
CA ASP A 425 0.93 27.75 5.55
C ASP A 425 -0.42 28.14 4.94
N LYS A 426 -0.52 29.38 4.46
CA LYS A 426 -1.70 29.88 3.75
C LYS A 426 -1.91 29.09 2.46
N VAL A 427 -0.87 28.93 1.64
CA VAL A 427 -0.93 28.19 0.37
C VAL A 427 -1.41 26.76 0.59
N LEU A 428 -0.78 26.01 1.50
CA LEU A 428 -1.14 24.62 1.78
C LEU A 428 -2.56 24.47 2.36
N THR A 429 -3.01 25.48 3.11
CA THR A 429 -4.39 25.53 3.61
C THR A 429 -5.39 25.71 2.47
N GLU A 430 -5.17 26.68 1.58
CA GLU A 430 -6.02 26.92 0.41
C GLU A 430 -6.07 25.70 -0.53
N LEU A 431 -4.93 25.03 -0.77
CA LEU A 431 -4.89 23.82 -1.60
C LEU A 431 -5.67 22.66 -0.96
N ARG A 432 -5.56 22.48 0.36
CA ARG A 432 -6.34 21.47 1.08
C ARG A 432 -7.84 21.75 0.99
N GLU A 433 -8.25 23.01 1.11
CA GLU A 433 -9.66 23.40 0.98
C GLU A 433 -10.23 23.04 -0.38
N VAL A 434 -9.49 23.33 -1.46
CA VAL A 434 -9.88 22.91 -2.83
C VAL A 434 -10.09 21.40 -2.91
N ALA A 435 -9.18 20.60 -2.34
CA ALA A 435 -9.38 19.15 -2.31
C ALA A 435 -10.64 18.78 -1.52
N VAL A 436 -10.87 19.37 -0.34
CA VAL A 436 -12.02 19.05 0.52
C VAL A 436 -13.34 19.34 -0.19
N GLU A 437 -13.46 20.52 -0.80
CA GLU A 437 -14.65 20.94 -1.55
C GLU A 437 -14.88 20.06 -2.77
N THR A 438 -13.82 19.76 -3.54
CA THR A 438 -13.91 18.90 -4.72
C THR A 438 -14.37 17.49 -4.33
N ASN A 439 -13.81 16.90 -3.27
CA ASN A 439 -14.23 15.57 -2.86
C ASN A 439 -15.67 15.56 -2.32
N GLU A 440 -16.09 16.60 -1.62
CA GLU A 440 -17.48 16.76 -1.19
C GLU A 440 -18.44 16.75 -2.38
N GLU A 441 -18.17 17.56 -3.41
CA GLU A 441 -18.98 17.60 -4.63
C GLU A 441 -19.05 16.24 -5.32
N TYR A 442 -17.90 15.57 -5.50
CA TYR A 442 -17.85 14.31 -6.23
C TYR A 442 -18.36 13.11 -5.44
N ALA A 443 -18.17 13.10 -4.12
CA ALA A 443 -18.77 12.07 -3.27
C ALA A 443 -20.29 12.14 -3.33
N ASP A 444 -20.87 13.35 -3.33
CA ASP A 444 -22.30 13.57 -3.45
C ASP A 444 -22.81 13.13 -4.85
N LYS A 445 -22.09 13.44 -5.94
CA LYS A 445 -22.40 12.97 -7.30
C LYS A 445 -22.36 11.44 -7.44
N LEU A 446 -21.42 10.78 -6.76
CA LEU A 446 -21.23 9.33 -6.82
C LEU A 446 -22.11 8.55 -5.84
N GLY A 447 -22.83 9.25 -4.93
CA GLY A 447 -23.62 8.62 -3.88
C GLY A 447 -22.78 7.84 -2.86
N ILE A 448 -21.54 8.27 -2.58
CA ILE A 448 -20.63 7.63 -1.62
C ILE A 448 -20.34 8.53 -0.42
N ASN A 449 -19.79 7.96 0.64
CA ASN A 449 -19.32 8.73 1.78
C ASN A 449 -18.21 9.71 1.35
N ARG A 450 -18.23 10.90 1.93
CA ARG A 450 -17.12 11.85 1.83
C ARG A 450 -15.87 11.28 2.51
N SER A 451 -14.71 11.64 1.99
CA SER A 451 -13.44 11.09 2.48
C SER A 451 -13.15 11.54 3.91
N ALA A 452 -12.80 10.58 4.76
CA ALA A 452 -12.44 10.80 6.15
C ALA A 452 -11.10 11.53 6.30
N SER A 453 -10.18 11.34 5.36
CA SER A 453 -8.93 12.08 5.20
C SER A 453 -8.62 12.26 3.72
N ILE A 454 -7.88 13.31 3.37
CA ILE A 454 -7.82 13.76 1.97
C ILE A 454 -6.43 14.02 1.39
N THR A 455 -5.50 14.57 2.18
CA THR A 455 -4.15 14.90 1.70
C THR A 455 -3.09 14.04 2.37
N CYS A 456 -1.97 13.86 1.68
CA CYS A 456 -0.76 13.25 2.23
C CYS A 456 0.48 13.82 1.53
N VAL A 457 1.68 13.43 1.97
CA VAL A 457 2.93 13.66 1.22
C VAL A 457 3.64 12.32 1.08
N LYS A 458 3.55 11.75 -0.12
CA LYS A 458 4.16 10.46 -0.46
C LYS A 458 5.59 10.67 -0.98
N PRO A 459 6.53 9.77 -0.66
CA PRO A 459 7.80 9.69 -1.38
C PRO A 459 7.56 9.18 -2.82
N SER A 460 7.44 10.09 -3.77
CA SER A 460 7.12 9.80 -5.18
C SER A 460 8.30 9.17 -5.95
N GLY A 461 8.62 7.91 -5.67
CA GLY A 461 9.78 7.24 -6.27
C GLY A 461 9.74 7.11 -7.80
N THR A 462 8.83 6.30 -8.35
CA THR A 462 8.77 6.04 -9.80
C THR A 462 8.02 7.12 -10.57
N VAL A 463 7.03 7.78 -9.95
CA VAL A 463 6.22 8.81 -10.63
C VAL A 463 7.03 10.06 -10.90
N SER A 464 7.78 10.56 -9.91
CA SER A 464 8.70 11.69 -10.12
C SER A 464 9.69 11.47 -11.28
N GLN A 465 10.06 10.22 -11.56
CA GLN A 465 10.90 9.86 -12.72
C GLN A 465 10.12 9.95 -14.02
N LEU A 466 8.88 9.44 -14.05
CA LEU A 466 7.99 9.52 -15.21
C LEU A 466 7.65 10.98 -15.56
N VAL A 467 7.51 11.85 -14.57
CA VAL A 467 7.11 13.25 -14.79
C VAL A 467 8.27 14.23 -14.75
N ASP A 468 9.50 13.76 -14.53
CA ASP A 468 10.70 14.59 -14.30
C ASP A 468 10.48 15.70 -13.26
N SER A 469 10.28 15.30 -12.00
CA SER A 469 10.19 16.20 -10.86
C SER A 469 11.15 15.76 -9.73
N SER A 470 11.39 16.63 -8.76
CA SER A 470 11.81 16.16 -7.44
C SER A 470 10.75 15.21 -6.83
N SER A 471 11.20 14.26 -6.00
CA SER A 471 10.34 13.19 -5.46
C SER A 471 9.63 13.63 -4.19
N GLY A 472 8.32 13.89 -4.26
CA GLY A 472 7.56 14.35 -3.10
C GLY A 472 8.16 15.65 -2.55
N ILE A 473 8.58 15.63 -1.27
CA ILE A 473 9.26 16.74 -0.58
C ILE A 473 10.79 16.73 -0.70
N HIS A 474 11.40 15.69 -1.26
CA HIS A 474 12.86 15.61 -1.31
C HIS A 474 13.45 16.59 -2.32
N ALA A 475 14.62 17.14 -2.03
CA ALA A 475 15.40 17.87 -3.03
C ALA A 475 15.88 16.93 -4.15
N ARG A 476 16.15 17.49 -5.34
CA ARG A 476 16.91 16.75 -6.36
C ARG A 476 18.28 16.39 -5.78
N HIS A 477 18.79 15.21 -6.13
CA HIS A 477 20.06 14.70 -5.57
C HIS A 477 21.25 15.64 -5.85
N ASN A 478 21.32 16.16 -7.08
CA ASN A 478 22.34 17.10 -7.55
C ASN A 478 21.78 17.84 -8.78
N PRO A 479 22.26 19.06 -9.11
CA PRO A 479 22.00 19.67 -10.42
C PRO A 479 22.25 18.73 -11.62
N PHE A 480 23.30 17.89 -11.55
CA PHE A 480 23.61 16.90 -12.58
C PHE A 480 24.02 15.57 -11.94
N TYR A 481 23.45 14.45 -12.37
CA TYR A 481 23.79 13.12 -11.89
C TYR A 481 23.47 12.04 -12.91
N ILE A 482 24.17 10.91 -12.82
CA ILE A 482 23.92 9.72 -13.63
C ILE A 482 22.90 8.85 -12.88
N ARG A 483 21.95 8.30 -13.62
CA ARG A 483 21.00 7.30 -13.11
C ARG A 483 21.11 6.04 -13.95
N THR A 484 21.33 4.91 -13.30
CA THR A 484 21.56 3.59 -13.90
C THR A 484 20.34 2.69 -13.79
#